data_AF-A0A2T0ULQ6-F1
#
_entry.id   AF-A0A2T0ULQ6-F1
#
_cell.length_a   1.000
_cell.length_b   1.000
_cell.length_c   1.000
_cell.angle_alpha   90.00
_cell.angle_beta   90.00
_cell.angle_gamma   90.00
#
_symmetry.space_group_name_H-M   'P 1'
#
loop_
_entity.id
_entity.type
_entity.pdbx_description
1 polymer ?
#
loop_
_entity_poly.entity_id
_entity_poly.type
_entity_poly.pdbx_seq_one_letter_code
_entity_poly.pdbx_strand_id
1 'polypeptide(L)'
;MTRAAQPGLIPMSPFALLDVWQVSVMAFELWTSSFSTIAQRNQLWQTQPFYSPRMIKENQRMVTEKLEAGIEAGLAMQKTFLNMLGGQHAPWWVTSRQAMQPYHQRSSANSRRLAR
;
A
#
# COMPACT_ATOMS: atom_id res chain seq x y z
N MET A 1 -20.48 -8.93 9.41
CA MET A 1 -19.57 -7.84 8.98
C MET A 1 -19.23 -7.00 10.20
N THR A 2 -18.13 -7.32 10.88
CA THR A 2 -17.69 -6.58 12.07
C THR A 2 -17.13 -5.24 11.61
N ARG A 3 -17.86 -4.16 11.91
CA ARG A 3 -17.45 -2.77 11.64
C ARG A 3 -16.07 -2.57 12.28
N ALA A 4 -15.01 -2.47 11.48
CA ALA A 4 -13.70 -2.11 12.00
C ALA A 4 -13.87 -0.79 12.76
N ALA A 5 -13.62 -0.82 14.07
CA ALA A 5 -13.73 0.36 14.93
C ALA A 5 -12.97 1.50 14.25
N GLN A 6 -13.66 2.61 13.97
CA GLN A 6 -12.96 3.78 13.47
C GLN A 6 -11.93 4.16 14.54
N PRO A 7 -10.64 4.19 14.17
CA PRO A 7 -9.60 4.57 15.11
C PRO A 7 -9.89 6.00 15.54
N GLY A 8 -9.94 6.21 16.86
CA GLY A 8 -10.29 7.50 17.44
C GLY A 8 -9.37 8.58 16.91
N LEU A 9 -9.94 9.54 16.19
CA LEU A 9 -9.24 10.74 15.79
C LEU A 9 -8.88 11.51 17.06
N ILE A 10 -7.59 11.82 17.21
CA ILE A 10 -7.04 12.49 18.39
C ILE A 10 -6.74 13.95 18.01
N PRO A 11 -7.02 14.92 18.90
CA PRO A 11 -6.60 16.30 18.68
C PRO A 11 -5.08 16.38 18.48
N MET A 12 -4.64 17.35 17.67
CA MET A 12 -3.21 17.59 17.42
C MET A 12 -2.45 17.82 18.73
N SER A 13 -1.37 17.06 18.91
CA SER A 13 -0.42 17.19 20.03
C SER A 13 0.97 17.56 19.51
N PRO A 14 1.91 18.02 20.36
CA PRO A 14 3.29 18.26 19.95
C PRO A 14 3.97 17.02 19.33
N PHE A 15 3.51 15.81 19.68
CA PHE A 15 4.00 14.55 19.12
C PHE A 15 3.42 14.23 17.74
N ALA A 16 2.41 14.96 17.27
CA ALA A 16 1.80 14.74 15.95
C ALA A 16 2.81 14.90 14.79
N LEU A 17 3.85 15.75 14.96
CA LEU A 17 4.91 15.90 13.97
C LEU A 17 5.75 14.62 13.79
N LEU A 18 5.96 13.86 14.86
CA LEU A 18 6.66 12.56 14.79
C LEU A 18 5.81 11.52 14.07
N ASP A 19 4.51 11.49 14.34
CA ASP A 19 3.57 10.60 13.66
C ASP A 19 3.53 10.90 12.16
N VAL A 20 3.52 12.18 11.78
CA VAL A 20 3.58 12.62 10.37
C VAL A 20 4.88 12.16 9.70
N TRP A 21 6.00 12.32 10.39
CA TRP A 21 7.29 11.84 9.90
C TRP A 21 7.26 10.33 9.66
N GLN A 22 6.79 9.53 10.62
CA GLN A 22 6.70 8.07 10.52
C GLN A 22 5.78 7.63 9.37
N VAL A 23 4.62 8.28 9.25
CA VAL A 23 3.68 8.06 8.14
C VAL A 23 4.33 8.39 6.79
N SER A 24 5.14 9.44 6.71
CA SER A 24 5.84 9.85 5.48
C SER A 24 6.94 8.87 5.09
N VAL A 25 7.76 8.42 6.04
CA VAL A 25 8.79 7.40 5.83
C VAL A 25 8.16 6.10 5.32
N MET A 26 7.09 5.65 5.98
CA MET A 26 6.37 4.44 5.56
C MET A 26 5.78 4.59 4.16
N ALA A 27 5.15 5.73 3.84
CA ALA A 27 4.61 5.96 2.51
C ALA A 27 5.69 5.92 1.43
N PHE A 28 6.88 6.46 1.72
CA PHE A 28 8.03 6.40 0.83
C PHE A 28 8.53 4.97 0.64
N GLU A 29 8.68 4.18 1.70
CA GLU A 29 9.05 2.76 1.62
C GLU A 29 8.04 1.94 0.79
N LEU A 30 6.75 2.20 0.98
CA LEU A 30 5.67 1.59 0.22
C LEU A 30 5.78 1.89 -1.27
N TRP A 31 5.98 3.16 -1.59
CA TRP A 31 5.99 3.63 -2.96
C TRP A 31 7.22 3.13 -3.71
N THR A 32 8.40 3.22 -3.08
CA THR A 32 9.67 2.72 -3.63
C THR A 32 9.65 1.20 -3.82
N SER A 33 9.11 0.44 -2.85
CA SER A 33 8.96 -1.02 -2.98
C SER A 33 8.00 -1.41 -4.11
N SER A 34 6.92 -0.63 -4.27
CA SER A 34 5.94 -0.86 -5.33
C SER A 34 6.52 -0.56 -6.70
N PHE A 35 7.23 0.55 -6.87
CA PHE A 35 7.94 0.87 -8.10
C PHE A 35 9.02 -0.16 -8.43
N SER A 36 9.80 -0.60 -7.44
CA SER A 36 10.81 -1.64 -7.63
C SER A 36 10.17 -2.95 -8.12
N THR A 37 9.04 -3.35 -7.53
CA THR A 37 8.30 -4.55 -7.99
C THR A 37 7.77 -4.38 -9.41
N ILE A 38 7.18 -3.22 -9.73
CA ILE A 38 6.65 -2.93 -11.07
C ILE A 38 7.79 -2.95 -12.10
N ALA A 39 8.92 -2.30 -11.80
CA ALA A 39 10.10 -2.30 -12.65
C ALA A 39 10.62 -3.73 -12.88
N GLN A 40 10.78 -4.53 -11.82
CA GLN A 40 11.18 -5.93 -11.93
C GLN A 40 10.21 -6.77 -12.75
N ARG A 41 8.89 -6.54 -12.63
CA ARG A 41 7.87 -7.29 -13.39
C ARG A 41 7.77 -6.84 -14.85
N ASN A 42 7.93 -5.54 -15.12
CA ASN A 42 8.01 -5.01 -16.49
C ASN A 42 9.29 -5.45 -17.21
N GLN A 43 10.42 -5.48 -16.49
CA GLN A 43 11.71 -5.96 -17.02
C GLN A 43 11.89 -7.49 -16.89
N LEU A 44 10.87 -8.20 -16.40
CA LEU A 44 10.84 -9.66 -16.23
C LEU A 44 11.99 -10.23 -15.37
N TRP A 45 12.59 -9.42 -14.49
CA TRP A 45 13.83 -9.75 -13.78
C TRP A 45 13.74 -10.88 -12.74
N GLN A 46 12.57 -11.48 -12.51
CA GLN A 46 12.40 -12.61 -11.57
C GLN A 46 11.28 -13.59 -11.97
N THR A 47 10.87 -13.62 -13.23
CA THR A 47 9.84 -14.58 -13.69
C THR A 47 10.48 -15.76 -14.41
N GLN A 48 10.16 -16.97 -13.94
CA GLN A 48 10.26 -18.25 -14.64
C GLN A 48 9.92 -18.13 -16.15
N PRO A 49 10.42 -19.03 -17.02
CA PRO A 49 10.83 -18.71 -18.38
C PRO A 49 9.76 -17.99 -19.21
N PHE A 50 10.21 -16.89 -19.82
CA PHE A 50 9.51 -15.79 -20.48
C PHE A 50 8.57 -16.18 -21.64
N TYR A 51 8.45 -17.46 -21.96
CA TYR A 51 7.86 -17.96 -23.20
C TYR A 51 6.39 -18.40 -23.06
N SER A 52 5.81 -18.39 -21.85
CA SER A 52 4.40 -18.73 -21.64
C SER A 52 3.51 -17.49 -21.76
N PRO A 53 2.61 -17.41 -22.76
CA PRO A 53 1.66 -16.30 -22.89
C PRO A 53 0.76 -16.13 -21.65
N ARG A 54 0.52 -17.23 -20.93
CA ARG A 54 -0.24 -17.23 -19.67
C ARG A 54 0.51 -16.48 -18.56
N MET A 55 1.83 -16.68 -18.45
CA MET A 55 2.66 -16.00 -17.46
C MET A 55 2.80 -14.49 -17.75
N ILE A 56 2.85 -14.11 -19.03
CA ILE A 56 2.87 -12.70 -19.43
C ILE A 56 1.58 -11.98 -19.00
N LYS A 57 0.41 -12.59 -19.27
CA LYS A 57 -0.89 -12.04 -18.85
C LYS A 57 -1.02 -11.96 -17.32
N GLU A 58 -0.53 -12.97 -16.61
CA GLU A 58 -0.53 -12.96 -15.14
C GLU A 58 0.40 -11.86 -14.59
N ASN A 59 1.59 -11.66 -15.18
CA ASN A 59 2.48 -10.55 -14.81
C ASN A 59 1.82 -9.18 -15.01
N GLN A 60 1.16 -8.97 -16.15
CA GLN A 60 0.41 -7.73 -16.41
C GLN A 60 -0.70 -7.52 -15.38
N ARG A 61 -1.47 -8.56 -15.06
CA ARG A 61 -2.49 -8.52 -14.01
C ARG A 61 -1.88 -8.12 -12.65
N MET A 62 -0.76 -8.72 -12.27
CA MET A 62 -0.09 -8.42 -11.01
C MET A 62 0.40 -6.98 -10.93
N VAL A 63 0.85 -6.41 -12.05
CA VAL A 63 1.23 -4.98 -12.13
C VAL A 63 0.01 -4.09 -11.94
N THR A 64 -1.11 -4.36 -12.64
CA THR A 64 -2.36 -3.60 -12.48
C THR A 64 -2.87 -3.65 -11.05
N GLU A 65 -2.93 -4.85 -10.44
CA GLU A 65 -3.34 -5.01 -9.05
C GLU A 65 -2.44 -4.17 -8.11
N LYS A 66 -1.14 -4.09 -8.38
CA LYS A 66 -0.21 -3.30 -7.54
C LYS A 66 -0.38 -1.79 -7.73
N LEU A 67 -0.72 -1.34 -8.93
CA LEU A 67 -1.08 0.06 -9.19
C LEU A 67 -2.38 0.45 -8.47
N GLU A 68 -3.41 -0.38 -8.53
CA GLU A 68 -4.66 -0.16 -7.81
C GLU A 68 -4.44 -0.09 -6.29
N ALA A 69 -3.61 -1.00 -5.75
CA ALA A 69 -3.22 -0.98 -4.34
C ALA A 69 -2.54 0.35 -3.96
N GLY A 70 -1.71 0.89 -4.85
CA GLY A 70 -1.06 2.18 -4.66
C GLY A 70 -2.01 3.36 -4.68
N ILE A 71 -3.02 3.35 -5.55
CA ILE A 71 -4.08 4.36 -5.55
C ILE A 71 -4.87 4.31 -4.23
N GLU A 72 -5.29 3.13 -3.79
CA GLU A 72 -6.03 2.95 -2.52
C GLU A 72 -5.21 3.42 -1.31
N ALA A 73 -3.92 3.08 -1.25
CA ALA A 73 -3.03 3.54 -0.20
C ALA A 73 -2.83 5.07 -0.25
N GLY A 74 -2.66 5.63 -1.45
CA GLY A 74 -2.56 7.08 -1.65
C GLY A 74 -3.80 7.83 -1.17
N LEU A 75 -5.00 7.30 -1.42
CA LEU A 75 -6.26 7.87 -0.93
C LEU A 75 -6.36 7.81 0.60
N ALA A 76 -5.92 6.72 1.23
CA ALA A 76 -5.89 6.61 2.69
C ALA A 76 -4.95 7.65 3.33
N MET A 77 -3.80 7.89 2.69
CA MET A 77 -2.83 8.92 3.08
C MET A 77 -3.40 10.33 2.90
N GLN A 78 -4.02 10.61 1.75
CA GLN A 78 -4.64 11.90 1.47
C GLN A 78 -5.77 12.22 2.47
N LYS A 79 -6.60 11.22 2.80
CA LYS A 79 -7.64 11.36 3.83
C LYS A 79 -7.05 11.70 5.19
N THR A 80 -5.94 11.07 5.56
CA THR A 80 -5.25 11.34 6.83
C THR A 80 -4.72 12.78 6.87
N PHE A 81 -4.15 13.24 5.77
CA PHE A 81 -3.68 14.62 5.63
C PHE A 81 -4.83 15.63 5.76
N LEU A 82 -5.98 15.38 5.13
CA LEU A 82 -7.16 16.24 5.24
C LEU A 82 -7.71 16.31 6.67
N ASN A 83 -7.75 15.17 7.38
CA ASN A 83 -8.15 15.15 8.78
C ASN A 83 -7.22 16.03 9.62
N MET A 84 -5.91 15.95 9.37
CA MET A 84 -4.91 16.75 10.08
C MET A 84 -5.11 18.25 9.89
N LEU A 85 -5.43 18.69 8.66
CA LEU A 85 -5.79 20.09 8.40
C LEU A 85 -7.01 20.54 9.20
N GLY A 86 -7.94 19.61 9.48
CA GLY A 86 -9.08 19.81 10.37
C GLY A 86 -8.76 19.74 11.87
N GLY A 87 -7.48 19.68 12.26
CA GLY A 87 -7.03 19.63 13.65
C GLY A 87 -7.11 18.24 14.30
N GLN A 88 -7.39 17.19 13.51
CA GLN A 88 -7.58 15.82 13.98
C GLN A 88 -6.62 14.86 13.29
N HIS A 89 -6.00 13.93 14.01
CA HIS A 89 -5.13 12.93 13.39
C HIS A 89 -5.39 11.54 13.94
N ALA A 90 -5.13 10.53 13.12
CA ALA A 90 -5.04 9.15 13.58
C ALA A 90 -3.58 8.84 13.90
N PRO A 91 -3.31 8.01 14.92
CA PRO A 91 -1.95 7.58 15.22
C PRO A 91 -1.27 6.90 14.02
N TRP A 92 0.05 7.08 13.87
CA TRP A 92 0.77 6.59 12.70
C TRP A 92 0.56 5.10 12.40
N TRP A 93 0.50 4.23 13.43
CA TRP A 93 0.33 2.77 13.26
C TRP A 93 -1.04 2.41 12.68
N VAL A 94 -2.06 3.22 12.96
CA VAL A 94 -3.40 3.05 12.44
C VAL A 94 -3.43 3.38 10.95
N THR A 95 -2.94 4.57 10.60
CA THR A 95 -2.86 5.04 9.22
C THR A 95 -2.03 4.07 8.40
N SER A 96 -0.92 3.59 8.97
CA SER A 96 -0.03 2.61 8.37
C SER A 96 -0.76 1.31 8.05
N ARG A 97 -1.50 0.76 9.02
CA ARG A 97 -2.27 -0.47 8.80
C ARG A 97 -3.31 -0.31 7.69
N GLN A 98 -4.01 0.82 7.65
CA GLN A 98 -5.02 1.10 6.62
C GLN A 98 -4.39 1.23 5.24
N ALA A 99 -3.30 1.98 5.11
CA ALA A 99 -2.59 2.16 3.85
C ALA A 99 -1.93 0.86 3.34
N MET A 100 -1.43 0.01 4.24
CA MET A 100 -0.77 -1.26 3.88
C MET A 100 -1.74 -2.40 3.55
N GLN A 101 -2.98 -2.33 4.02
CA GLN A 101 -3.94 -3.42 3.87
C GLN A 101 -4.21 -3.81 2.40
N PRO A 102 -4.44 -2.87 1.47
CA PRO A 102 -4.55 -3.16 0.03
C PRO A 102 -3.38 -3.96 -0.53
N TYR A 103 -2.16 -3.58 -0.17
CA TYR A 103 -0.93 -4.23 -0.62
C TYR A 103 -0.79 -5.63 -0.05
N HIS A 104 -1.03 -5.81 1.25
CA HIS A 104 -0.94 -7.11 1.90
C HIS A 104 -1.91 -8.12 1.28
N GLN A 105 -3.16 -7.71 1.02
CA GLN A 105 -4.18 -8.56 0.43
C GLN A 105 -3.80 -9.04 -0.98
N ARG A 106 -3.37 -8.12 -1.84
CA ARG A 106 -3.00 -8.43 -3.23
C ARG A 106 -1.68 -9.19 -3.31
N SER A 107 -0.69 -8.85 -2.48
CA SER A 107 0.57 -9.61 -2.39
C SER A 107 0.33 -11.05 -1.94
N SER A 108 -0.54 -11.26 -0.94
CA SER A 108 -0.90 -12.61 -0.49
C SER A 108 -1.65 -13.40 -1.58
N ALA A 109 -2.56 -12.74 -2.31
CA ALA A 109 -3.27 -13.38 -3.42
C ALA A 109 -2.31 -13.76 -4.57
N ASN A 110 -1.37 -12.87 -4.89
CA ASN A 110 -0.32 -13.07 -5.88
C ASN A 110 0.56 -14.28 -5.54
N SER A 111 1.10 -14.35 -4.31
CA SER A 111 1.91 -15.49 -3.86
C SER A 111 1.15 -16.81 -3.98
N ARG A 112 -0.15 -16.84 -3.65
CA ARG A 112 -0.99 -18.05 -3.81
C ARG A 112 -1.19 -18.46 -5.27
N ARG A 113 -1.21 -17.52 -6.21
CA ARG A 113 -1.35 -17.81 -7.65
C ARG A 113 -0.05 -18.30 -8.26
N LEU A 114 1.09 -17.81 -7.78
CA LEU A 114 2.42 -18.22 -8.24
C LEU A 114 2.89 -19.55 -7.64
N ALA A 115 2.34 -19.95 -6.49
CA ALA A 115 2.63 -21.23 -5.85
C ALA A 115 1.79 -22.41 -6.38
N ARG A 116 0.88 -22.17 -7.34
CA ARG A 116 0.04 -23.17 -7.99
C ARG A 116 0.55 -23.46 -9.39
#